data_AF-A0A355GBZ7-F1
#
_entry.id   AF-A0A355GBZ7-F1
#
_cell.length_a   1.000
_cell.length_b   1.000
_cell.length_c   1.000
_cell.angle_alpha   90.00
_cell.angle_beta   90.00
_cell.angle_gamma   90.00
#
_symmetry.space_group_name_H-M   'P 1'
#
loop_
_entity.id
_entity.type
_entity.pdbx_description
1 polymer ?
#
loop_
_entity_poly.entity_id
_entity_poly.type
_entity_poly.pdbx_seq_one_letter_code
_entity_poly.pdbx_strand_id
1 'polypeptide(L)' 'MSEAPQNVSSRRDFLKNSSKLAAGASVLAGTSIPHVYAADESTIKIALVGCGGRGTGAAANALSTTSGPIKLVA' A
#
# COMPACT_ATOMS: atom_id res chain seq x y z
N MET A 1 19.14 -11.96 42.97
CA MET A 1 19.26 -11.14 41.75
C MET A 1 17.86 -10.99 41.17
N SER A 2 17.29 -9.77 41.18
CA SER A 2 15.96 -9.51 40.63
C SER A 2 16.06 -9.34 39.11
N GLU A 3 15.36 -10.17 38.36
CA GLU A 3 15.21 -10.04 36.90
C GLU A 3 14.17 -8.96 36.58
N ALA A 4 14.57 -7.94 35.82
CA ALA A 4 13.64 -6.95 35.28
C ALA A 4 12.89 -7.54 34.08
N PRO A 5 11.57 -7.29 33.93
CA PRO A 5 10.83 -7.79 32.78
C PRO A 5 11.37 -7.11 31.52
N GLN A 6 11.91 -7.92 30.60
CA GLN A 6 12.30 -7.45 29.27
C GLN A 6 11.01 -7.08 28.52
N ASN A 7 10.72 -5.78 28.46
CA ASN A 7 9.61 -5.24 27.69
C ASN A 7 9.92 -5.38 26.19
N VAL A 8 9.65 -6.57 25.67
CA VAL A 8 9.79 -6.89 24.24
C VAL A 8 8.75 -6.10 23.45
N SER A 9 9.17 -5.01 22.84
CA SER A 9 8.37 -4.22 21.90
C SER A 9 7.74 -5.17 20.85
N SER A 10 6.42 -5.32 20.89
CA SER A 10 5.72 -6.18 19.93
C SER A 10 5.77 -5.54 18.54
N ARG A 11 5.79 -6.35 17.47
CA ARG A 11 5.57 -5.85 16.10
C ARG A 11 4.31 -4.98 16.01
N ARG A 12 3.31 -5.28 16.84
CA ARG A 12 2.06 -4.51 16.93
C ARG A 12 2.29 -3.11 17.48
N ASP A 13 3.20 -2.93 18.43
CA ASP A 13 3.51 -1.64 19.02
C ASP A 13 4.36 -0.80 18.07
N PHE A 14 5.26 -1.42 17.32
CA PHE A 14 5.96 -0.78 16.20
C PHE A 14 4.99 -0.23 15.15
N LEU A 15 4.06 -1.07 14.66
CA LEU A 15 3.05 -0.67 13.68
C LEU A 15 2.15 0.46 14.20
N LYS A 16 1.74 0.41 15.47
CA LYS A 16 0.96 1.50 16.12
C LYS A 16 1.74 2.81 16.20
N ASN A 17 3.04 2.75 16.43
CA ASN A 17 3.88 3.94 16.52
C ASN A 17 4.17 4.52 15.13
N SER A 18 4.40 3.67 14.12
CA SER A 18 4.57 4.09 12.72
C SER A 18 3.30 4.73 12.14
N SER A 19 2.11 4.21 12.46
CA SER A 19 0.85 4.78 11.96
C SER A 19 0.54 6.16 12.55
N LYS A 20 0.91 6.42 13.81
CA LYS A 20 0.81 7.74 14.43
C LYS A 20 1.68 8.78 13.73
N LEU A 21 2.87 8.38 13.26
CA LEU A 21 3.76 9.27 12.52
C LEU A 21 3.19 9.61 11.12
N ALA A 22 2.58 8.64 10.45
CA ALA A 22 1.91 8.84 9.17
C ALA A 22 0.67 9.75 9.27
N ALA A 23 -0.09 9.64 10.38
CA ALA A 23 -1.24 10.50 10.64
C ALA A 23 -0.86 11.98 10.94
N GLY A 24 0.41 12.26 11.29
CA GLY A 24 0.90 13.63 11.47
C GLY A 24 1.19 14.36 10.15
N ALA A 25 1.24 13.65 9.02
CA ALA A 25 1.55 14.24 7.71
C ALA A 25 0.32 14.80 6.98
N SER A 26 -0.89 14.67 7.52
CA SER A 26 -2.14 15.17 6.90
C SER A 26 -2.41 16.67 7.11
N VAL A 27 -1.39 17.50 7.36
CA VAL A 27 -1.49 18.97 7.43
C VAL A 27 -1.39 19.58 6.01
N LEU A 28 -2.11 19.02 5.03
CA LEU A 28 -2.23 19.62 3.70
C LEU A 28 -3.68 19.62 3.19
N ALA A 29 -4.65 19.72 4.10
CA ALA A 29 -6.08 19.74 3.81
C ALA A 29 -6.59 21.13 3.35
N GLY A 30 -5.81 21.89 2.58
CA GLY A 30 -6.14 23.29 2.26
C GLY A 30 -5.69 23.82 0.89
N THR A 31 -5.22 22.97 -0.03
CA THR A 31 -4.90 23.42 -1.38
C THR A 31 -6.12 23.28 -2.28
N SER A 32 -6.53 24.37 -2.95
CA SER A 32 -7.54 24.32 -4.00
C SER A 32 -6.96 23.56 -5.18
N ILE A 33 -7.57 22.44 -5.54
CA ILE A 33 -7.14 21.61 -6.67
C ILE A 33 -7.68 22.26 -7.95
N PRO A 34 -6.83 22.77 -8.86
CA PRO A 34 -7.30 23.28 -10.14
C PRO A 34 -7.90 22.12 -10.94
N HIS A 35 -9.02 22.36 -11.61
CA HIS A 35 -9.70 21.36 -12.43
C HIS A 35 -8.91 21.13 -13.73
N VAL A 36 -7.82 20.37 -13.62
CA VAL A 36 -7.02 19.93 -14.77
C VAL A 36 -7.53 18.54 -15.13
N TYR A 37 -8.35 18.46 -16.17
CA TYR A 37 -8.62 17.19 -16.85
C TYR A 37 -7.34 16.78 -17.58
N ALA A 38 -6.41 16.17 -16.85
CA ALA A 38 -5.30 15.44 -17.45
C ALA A 38 -5.90 14.38 -18.39
N ALA A 39 -5.25 14.12 -19.52
CA ALA A 39 -5.50 12.91 -20.27
C ALA A 39 -5.23 11.73 -19.32
N ASP A 40 -6.29 11.22 -18.70
CA ASP A 40 -6.18 10.29 -17.59
C ASP A 40 -5.72 8.95 -18.15
N GLU A 41 -4.44 8.63 -17.95
CA GLU A 41 -3.95 7.27 -18.10
C GLU A 41 -4.46 6.48 -16.89
N SER A 42 -5.74 6.10 -16.91
CA SER A 42 -6.44 5.37 -15.83
C SER A 42 -5.94 3.92 -15.69
N THR A 43 -4.64 3.70 -15.80
CA THR A 43 -3.99 2.40 -15.69
C THR A 43 -4.07 1.90 -14.26
N ILE A 44 -4.70 0.76 -14.08
CA ILE A 44 -4.77 0.06 -12.79
C ILE A 44 -3.44 -0.64 -12.55
N LYS A 45 -2.67 -0.12 -11.60
CA LYS A 45 -1.37 -0.68 -11.20
C LYS A 45 -1.58 -1.74 -10.13
N ILE A 46 -1.08 -2.94 -10.38
CA ILE A 46 -1.15 -4.07 -9.44
C ILE A 46 0.27 -4.52 -9.07
N ALA A 47 0.40 -5.07 -7.87
CA ALA A 47 1.66 -5.65 -7.38
C ALA A 47 1.41 -7.09 -6.91
N LEU A 48 2.38 -7.97 -7.13
CA LEU A 48 2.34 -9.38 -6.77
C LEU A 48 3.19 -9.65 -5.53
N VAL A 49 2.55 -10.04 -4.43
CA VAL A 49 3.26 -10.49 -3.23
C VAL A 49 3.31 -12.02 -3.19
N GLY A 50 4.51 -12.56 -3.37
CA GLY A 50 4.82 -13.98 -3.27
C GLY A 50 4.85 -14.71 -4.63
N CYS A 51 5.86 -15.56 -4.81
CA CYS A 51 6.16 -16.27 -6.06
C CYS A 51 5.46 -17.64 -6.21
N GLY A 52 4.44 -17.91 -5.40
CA GLY A 52 3.68 -19.17 -5.46
C GLY A 52 2.72 -19.25 -6.65
N GLY A 53 2.23 -20.46 -6.95
CA GLY A 53 1.28 -20.69 -8.05
C GLY A 53 -0.04 -19.93 -7.92
N ARG A 54 -0.46 -19.59 -6.70
CA ARG A 54 -1.67 -18.77 -6.46
C ARG A 54 -1.47 -17.31 -6.87
N GLY A 55 -0.31 -16.74 -6.54
CA GLY A 55 0.01 -15.36 -6.88
C GLY A 55 0.16 -15.18 -8.39
N THR A 56 0.87 -16.10 -9.04
CA THR A 56 1.02 -16.11 -10.51
C THR A 56 -0.34 -16.25 -11.20
N GLY A 57 -1.22 -17.14 -10.73
CA GLY A 57 -2.58 -17.30 -11.28
C GLY A 57 -3.45 -16.05 -11.09
N ALA A 58 -3.34 -15.37 -9.94
CA ALA A 58 -4.05 -14.13 -9.69
C ALA A 58 -3.58 -13.00 -10.63
N ALA A 59 -2.27 -12.86 -10.83
CA ALA A 59 -1.71 -11.89 -11.78
C ALA A 59 -2.15 -12.18 -13.22
N ALA A 60 -2.16 -13.46 -13.63
CA ALA A 60 -2.64 -13.87 -14.94
C ALA A 60 -4.11 -13.51 -15.17
N ASN A 61 -4.98 -13.80 -14.20
CA ASN A 61 -6.40 -13.45 -14.27
C ASN A 61 -6.62 -11.93 -14.34
N ALA A 62 -5.85 -11.16 -13.56
CA ALA A 62 -5.94 -9.71 -13.57
C ALA A 62 -5.48 -9.11 -14.90
N LEU A 63 -4.48 -9.68 -15.56
CA LEU A 63 -3.97 -9.21 -16.85
C LEU A 63 -4.80 -9.68 -18.05
N SER A 64 -5.66 -10.70 -17.88
CA SER A 64 -6.51 -11.22 -18.95
C SER A 64 -7.85 -10.48 -19.12
N THR A 65 -8.16 -9.52 -18.25
CA THR A 65 -9.44 -8.79 -18.33
C THR A 65 -9.38 -7.62 -19.31
N THR A 66 -10.54 -7.28 -19.88
CA THR A 66 -10.71 -6.17 -20.83
C THR A 66 -11.18 -4.88 -20.17
N SER A 67 -11.40 -4.88 -18.85
CA SER A 67 -12.02 -3.78 -18.09
C SER A 67 -11.13 -2.54 -17.87
N GLY A 68 -10.17 -2.29 -18.76
CA GLY A 68 -9.28 -1.13 -18.72
C GLY A 68 -7.80 -1.51 -18.80
N PRO A 69 -6.91 -0.53 -18.96
CA PRO A 69 -5.47 -0.75 -18.98
C PRO A 69 -5.00 -1.22 -17.60
N ILE A 70 -4.38 -2.40 -17.53
CA ILE A 70 -3.85 -2.98 -16.28
C ILE A 70 -2.36 -3.24 -16.46
N LYS A 71 -1.58 -2.92 -15.41
CA LYS A 71 -0.12 -3.10 -15.43
C LYS A 71 0.37 -3.69 -14.11
N LEU A 72 1.12 -4.78 -14.19
CA LEU A 72 1.88 -5.31 -13.07
C LEU A 72 3.16 -4.47 -12.89
N VAL A 73 3.37 -3.91 -11.70
CA VAL A 73 4.47 -2.96 -11.44
C VAL A 73 5.46 -3.42 -10.36
N ALA A 74 5.10 -4.42 -9.56
CA ALA A 74 5.93 -4.96 -8.49
C ALA A 74 5.54 -6.40 -8.17
#